data_AF-A0A2G9MSD4-F1
#
_entry.id   AF-A0A2G9MSD4-F1
#
_cell.length_a   1.000
_cell.length_b   1.000
_cell.length_c   1.000
_cell.angle_alpha   90.00
_cell.angle_beta   90.00
_cell.angle_gamma   90.00
#
_symmetry.space_group_name_H-M   'P 1'
#
loop_
_entity.id
_entity.type
_entity.pdbx_description
1 polymer ?
#
loop_
_entity_poly.entity_id
_entity_poly.type
_entity_poly.pdbx_seq_one_letter_code
_entity_poly.pdbx_strand_id
1 'polypeptide(L)' 'IDGGVNETTAKKLVKSGANILTTGSFVITSKDPKKAIKILQNA' A
#
# COMPACT_ATOMS: atom_id res chain seq x y z
N ILE A 1 8.45 3.14 -4.59
CA ILE A 1 8.65 1.71 -4.28
C ILE A 1 7.61 0.92 -5.05
N ASP A 2 8.03 -0.03 -5.88
CA ASP A 2 7.13 -0.82 -6.74
C ASP A 2 7.35 -2.31 -6.50
N GLY A 3 6.50 -2.91 -5.67
CA GLY A 3 6.61 -4.31 -5.23
C GLY A 3 6.48 -4.47 -3.72
N GLY A 4 5.72 -5.48 -3.30
CA GLY A 4 5.56 -5.83 -1.88
C GLY A 4 4.77 -4.81 -1.04
N VAL A 5 4.08 -3.84 -1.65
CA VAL A 5 3.28 -2.82 -0.95
C VAL A 5 1.92 -3.39 -0.54
N ASN A 6 1.69 -3.49 0.77
CA ASN A 6 0.44 -3.90 1.41
C ASN A 6 0.30 -3.20 2.78
N GLU A 7 -0.76 -3.53 3.54
CA GLU A 7 -1.05 -2.93 4.86
C GLU A 7 0.12 -2.97 5.86
N THR A 8 0.90 -4.07 5.85
CA THR A 8 1.99 -4.27 6.82
C THR A 8 3.30 -3.58 6.40
N THR A 9 3.54 -3.47 5.09
CA THR A 9 4.79 -2.95 4.54
C THR A 9 4.73 -1.46 4.25
N ALA A 10 3.57 -0.92 3.87
CA ALA A 10 3.42 0.48 3.48
C ALA A 10 3.93 1.45 4.55
N LYS A 11 3.55 1.25 5.82
CA LYS A 11 4.02 2.07 6.95
C LYS A 11 5.54 2.03 7.13
N LYS A 12 6.16 0.86 6.90
CA LYS A 12 7.62 0.70 7.01
C LYS A 12 8.30 1.47 5.89
N LEU A 13 7.80 1.34 4.66
CA LEU A 13 8.34 2.02 3.49
C LEU A 13 8.26 3.54 3.62
N VAL A 14 7.12 4.08 4.08
CA VAL A 14 6.97 5.52 4.35
C VAL A 14 7.95 5.98 5.43
N LYS A 15 8.07 5.25 6.55
CA LYS A 15 9.07 5.55 7.59
C LYS A 15 10.52 5.50 7.08
N SER A 16 10.80 4.67 6.08
CA SER A 16 12.10 4.61 5.41
C SER A 16 12.32 5.72 4.37
N GLY A 17 11.36 6.64 4.20
CA GLY A 17 11.47 7.80 3.31
C GLY A 17 10.81 7.64 1.95
N ALA A 18 10.00 6.59 1.72
CA ALA A 18 9.27 6.45 0.47
C ALA A 18 8.17 7.51 0.34
N ASN A 19 8.24 8.33 -0.71
CA ASN A 19 7.18 9.32 -1.02
C ASN A 19 6.10 8.77 -1.96
N ILE A 20 6.41 7.75 -2.77
CA ILE A 20 5.49 7.15 -3.74
C ILE A 20 5.52 5.62 -3.57
N LEU A 21 4.33 5.05 -3.39
CA LEU A 21 4.10 3.61 -3.30
C LEU A 21 3.28 3.14 -4.50
N THR A 22 3.74 2.08 -5.16
CA THR A 22 3.00 1.41 -6.23
C THR A 22 2.49 0.07 -5.70
N THR A 23 1.21 -0.21 -5.93
CA THR A 23 0.60 -1.49 -5.61
C THR A 23 -0.37 -1.90 -6.71
N GLY A 24 -0.49 -3.21 -6.93
CA GLY A 24 -1.47 -3.77 -7.85
C GLY A 24 -2.22 -4.91 -7.18
N SER A 25 -1.50 -6.00 -6.91
CA SER A 25 -2.08 -7.24 -6.37
C SER A 25 -2.88 -7.02 -5.08
N PHE A 26 -2.39 -6.21 -4.13
CA PHE A 26 -3.08 -5.94 -2.87
C PHE A 26 -4.45 -5.26 -3.07
N VAL A 27 -4.60 -4.41 -4.08
CA VAL A 27 -5.87 -3.73 -4.38
C VAL A 27 -6.78 -4.63 -5.22
N ILE A 28 -6.24 -5.27 -6.25
CA ILE A 28 -7.01 -6.08 -7.22
C ILE A 28 -7.62 -7.32 -6.57
N THR A 29 -6.93 -7.98 -5.63
CA THR A 29 -7.45 -9.17 -4.94
C THR A 29 -8.24 -8.85 -3.67
N SER A 30 -8.34 -7.57 -3.29
CA SER A 30 -9.10 -7.16 -2.12
C SER A 30 -10.60 -7.33 -2.35
N LYS A 31 -11.31 -7.82 -1.33
CA LYS A 31 -12.78 -7.83 -1.30
C LYS A 31 -13.37 -6.41 -1.35
N ASP A 32 -12.62 -5.42 -0.88
CA ASP A 32 -12.99 -4.01 -0.93
C ASP A 32 -11.77 -3.19 -1.40
N PRO A 33 -11.66 -2.91 -2.71
CA PRO A 33 -10.56 -2.14 -3.27
C PRO A 33 -10.48 -0.71 -2.71
N LYS A 34 -11.62 -0.08 -2.40
CA LYS A 34 -11.65 1.29 -1.84
C LYS A 34 -11.04 1.31 -0.44
N LYS A 35 -11.39 0.32 0.38
CA LYS A 35 -10.77 0.15 1.71
C LYS A 35 -9.27 -0.12 1.60
N ALA A 36 -8.83 -0.97 0.67
CA ALA A 36 -7.42 -1.24 0.44
C ALA A 36 -6.62 0.02 0.06
N ILE A 37 -7.16 0.85 -0.84
CA ILE A 37 -6.56 2.15 -1.19
C ILE A 37 -6.49 3.06 0.05
N LYS A 38 -7.57 3.15 0.84
CA LYS A 38 -7.62 3.98 2.04
C LYS A 38 -6.64 3.54 3.13
N ILE A 39 -6.38 2.24 3.24
CA ILE A 39 -5.32 1.71 4.11
C ILE A 39 -3.96 2.26 3.68
N LEU A 40 -3.64 2.23 2.39
CA LEU A 40 -2.35 2.67 1.87
C LEU A 40 -2.16 4.19 1.91
N GLN A 41 -3.22 4.97 1.71
CA GLN A 41 -3.16 6.43 1.82
C GLN A 41 -2.91 6.92 3.26
N ASN A 42 -3.25 6.10 4.27
CA ASN A 42 -3.06 6.42 5.69
C ASN A 42 -1.87 5.65 6.31
N ALA A 43 -0.99 5.10 5.48
CA ALA A 43 0.23 4.43 5.90
C ALA A 43 1.36 5.44 6.17
#